data_AF-A0A3N5K6C3-F1
#
_entry.id   AF-A0A3N5K6C3-F1
#
_cell.length_a   1.000
_cell.length_b   1.000
_cell.length_c   1.000
_cell.angle_alpha   90.00
_cell.angle_beta   90.00
_cell.angle_gamma   90.00
#
_symmetry.space_group_name_H-M   'P 1'
#
loop_
_entity.id
_entity.type
_entity.pdbx_description
1 polymer ?
#
loop_
_entity_poly.entity_id
_entity_poly.type
_entity_poly.pdbx_seq_one_letter_code
_entity_poly.pdbx_strand_id
1 'polypeptide(L)'
;MLIIKLAFRNIIHSGLRTWLNVIVLSVAFVLIILIEGLYDGMSEQVKDAEIDSNVGGGQFWQKDYDPFDSFSLERSHSEIPAGLEQEIRNGNASAVLIVAASIFPRNLSQSVSLKGIDPDQKIVNLPVSILNEEPDANVIPGLIGSRMSNSTGLRAGDYVSARWRNINGTFDAGDIKIVQVIDIPLPSIDKGQIWIPLEKLRTMVQIPGQATVITLRKNISRIPAGSGDWIFRDHNYLLKDLNDNISRKRLYSNFIFSLLLGMALLAVFDTQVLSIFRRRKEIGTLMALGMTRWSIIGLFTIEGFLLGILAFIAGSIYGYPILAYLANEGLVLPSMIERTQFAILLVLYPKYGLQLYIVTGLILFLSVIIVSFLPAHKITKLKPTDALKGKFS
;
A
#
# COMPACT_ATOMS: atom_id res chain seq x y z
N MET A 1 7.76 -47.28 -3.99
CA MET A 1 8.85 -47.06 -4.97
C MET A 1 8.36 -47.10 -6.42
N LEU A 2 7.52 -48.06 -6.83
CA LEU A 2 7.02 -48.16 -8.22
C LEU A 2 6.18 -46.95 -8.69
N ILE A 3 5.27 -46.46 -7.83
CA ILE A 3 4.33 -45.36 -8.16
C ILE A 3 5.08 -44.06 -8.48
N ILE A 4 6.11 -43.71 -7.70
CA ILE A 4 6.91 -42.50 -7.93
C ILE A 4 7.67 -42.60 -9.27
N LYS A 5 8.26 -43.76 -9.55
CA LYS A 5 8.98 -44.00 -10.82
C LYS A 5 8.05 -43.92 -12.02
N LEU A 6 6.83 -44.43 -11.90
CA LEU A 6 5.79 -44.34 -12.92
C LEU A 6 5.32 -42.88 -13.12
N ALA A 7 5.06 -42.13 -12.05
CA ALA A 7 4.65 -40.74 -12.12
C ALA A 7 5.70 -39.87 -12.85
N PHE A 8 6.97 -40.03 -12.47
CA PHE A 8 8.09 -39.33 -13.11
C PHE A 8 8.19 -39.66 -14.61
N ARG A 9 8.07 -40.95 -14.95
CA ARG A 9 8.08 -41.40 -16.35
C ARG A 9 6.90 -40.82 -17.14
N ASN A 10 5.70 -40.78 -16.54
CA ASN A 10 4.51 -40.22 -17.18
C ASN A 10 4.69 -38.73 -17.50
N ILE A 11 5.24 -37.96 -16.55
CA ILE A 11 5.53 -36.53 -16.71
C ILE A 11 6.47 -36.25 -17.89
N ILE A 12 7.51 -37.08 -18.05
CA ILE A 12 8.47 -36.96 -19.16
C ILE A 12 7.80 -37.32 -20.49
N HIS A 13 7.03 -38.41 -20.52
CA HIS A 13 6.38 -38.87 -21.75
C HIS A 13 5.21 -38.00 -22.20
N SER A 14 4.55 -37.23 -21.32
CA SER A 14 3.48 -36.31 -21.71
C SER A 14 3.97 -35.05 -22.44
N GLY A 15 5.28 -34.80 -22.48
CA GLY A 15 5.91 -33.78 -23.33
C GLY A 15 5.36 -32.36 -23.10
N LEU A 16 4.84 -31.75 -24.17
CA LEU A 16 4.39 -30.34 -24.20
C LEU A 16 3.32 -30.02 -23.13
N ARG A 17 2.46 -30.98 -22.78
CA ARG A 17 1.39 -30.75 -21.79
C ARG A 17 1.93 -30.47 -20.40
N THR A 18 2.94 -31.24 -19.97
CA THR A 18 3.59 -31.04 -18.68
C THR A 18 4.18 -29.65 -18.62
N TRP A 19 4.94 -29.26 -19.65
CA TRP A 19 5.61 -27.97 -19.70
C TRP A 19 4.62 -26.81 -19.76
N LEU A 20 3.50 -26.94 -20.47
CA LEU A 20 2.46 -25.92 -20.46
C LEU A 20 1.90 -25.68 -19.05
N ASN A 21 1.61 -26.74 -18.29
CA ASN A 21 1.15 -26.62 -16.91
C ASN A 21 2.22 -26.03 -15.99
N VAL A 22 3.48 -26.47 -16.15
CA VAL A 22 4.61 -25.94 -15.38
C VAL A 22 4.77 -24.44 -15.63
N ILE A 23 4.67 -23.99 -16.89
CA ILE A 23 4.74 -22.57 -17.27
C ILE A 23 3.56 -21.78 -16.68
N VAL A 24 2.33 -22.28 -16.81
CA VAL A 24 1.15 -21.58 -16.27
C VAL A 24 1.25 -21.42 -14.76
N LEU A 25 1.61 -22.50 -14.05
CA LEU A 25 1.80 -22.46 -12.60
C LEU A 25 2.97 -21.58 -12.19
N SER A 26 4.10 -21.63 -12.91
CA SER A 26 5.26 -20.80 -12.60
C SER A 26 4.96 -19.32 -12.83
N VAL A 27 4.26 -18.97 -13.91
CA VAL A 27 3.87 -17.59 -14.22
C VAL A 27 2.90 -17.08 -13.16
N ALA A 28 1.90 -17.86 -12.78
CA ALA A 28 1.00 -17.50 -11.69
C ALA A 28 1.75 -17.29 -10.36
N PHE A 29 2.68 -18.19 -10.02
CA PHE A 29 3.52 -18.07 -8.84
C PHE A 29 4.31 -16.76 -8.81
N VAL A 30 4.99 -16.42 -9.91
CA VAL A 30 5.78 -15.19 -10.02
C VAL A 30 4.90 -13.94 -10.02
N LEU A 31 3.76 -13.95 -10.71
CA LEU A 31 2.82 -12.82 -10.72
C LEU A 31 2.19 -12.57 -9.35
N ILE A 32 1.86 -13.63 -8.62
CA ILE A 32 1.34 -13.50 -7.26
C ILE A 32 2.39 -12.82 -6.37
N ILE A 33 3.65 -13.28 -6.40
CA ILE A 33 4.72 -12.67 -5.60
C ILE A 33 4.97 -11.23 -6.03
N LEU A 34 4.95 -10.94 -7.33
CA LEU A 34 5.09 -9.59 -7.88
C LEU A 34 4.07 -8.63 -7.28
N ILE A 35 2.78 -9.00 -7.31
CA ILE A 35 1.67 -8.16 -6.83
C ILE A 35 1.73 -8.00 -5.31
N GLU A 36 1.94 -9.09 -4.57
CA GLU A 36 2.03 -9.04 -3.10
C GLU A 36 3.25 -8.22 -2.64
N GLY A 37 4.42 -8.42 -3.28
CA GLY A 37 5.61 -7.63 -2.95
C GLY A 37 5.48 -6.16 -3.31
N LEU A 38 4.77 -5.84 -4.40
CA LEU A 38 4.42 -4.46 -4.75
C LEU A 38 3.50 -3.84 -3.69
N TYR A 39 2.52 -4.60 -3.21
CA TYR A 39 1.57 -4.16 -2.21
C TYR A 39 2.24 -3.89 -0.86
N ASP A 40 3.09 -4.81 -0.39
CA ASP A 40 3.86 -4.65 0.85
C ASP A 40 4.83 -3.48 0.75
N GLY A 41 5.58 -3.37 -0.35
CA GLY A 41 6.52 -2.27 -0.58
C GLY A 41 5.85 -0.90 -0.61
N MET A 42 4.71 -0.80 -1.31
CA MET A 42 3.91 0.43 -1.34
C MET A 42 3.35 0.78 0.04
N SER A 43 2.84 -0.20 0.79
CA SER A 43 2.25 0.03 2.11
C SER A 43 3.28 0.55 3.11
N GLU A 44 4.51 0.01 3.08
CA GLU A 44 5.62 0.48 3.91
C GLU A 44 6.07 1.88 3.49
N GLN A 45 6.26 2.14 2.20
CA GLN A 45 6.63 3.46 1.69
C GLN A 45 5.62 4.56 2.04
N VAL A 46 4.32 4.27 1.97
CA VAL A 46 3.28 5.23 2.40
C VAL A 46 3.39 5.50 3.89
N LYS A 47 3.61 4.45 4.70
CA LYS A 47 3.74 4.57 6.14
C LYS A 47 4.98 5.40 6.52
N ASP A 48 6.11 5.12 5.89
CA ASP A 48 7.35 5.87 6.09
C ASP A 48 7.17 7.31 5.63
N ALA A 49 6.57 7.55 4.47
CA ALA A 49 6.26 8.91 4.01
C ALA A 49 5.35 9.66 5.02
N GLU A 50 4.32 9.02 5.57
CA GLU A 50 3.42 9.63 6.58
C GLU A 50 4.17 9.97 7.87
N ILE A 51 5.07 9.09 8.30
CA ILE A 51 5.96 9.32 9.44
C ILE A 51 6.94 10.47 9.15
N ASP A 52 7.48 10.55 7.94
CA ASP A 52 8.51 11.52 7.57
C ASP A 52 7.95 12.91 7.32
N SER A 53 6.80 13.01 6.65
CA SER A 53 6.25 14.30 6.19
C SER A 53 5.15 14.88 7.09
N ASN A 54 4.60 14.12 8.04
CA ASN A 54 3.49 14.59 8.89
C ASN A 54 3.66 14.20 10.37
N VAL A 55 3.80 12.90 10.67
CA VAL A 55 3.67 12.37 12.05
C VAL A 55 4.94 12.54 12.89
N GLY A 56 6.13 12.51 12.29
CA GLY A 56 7.41 12.59 13.00
C GLY A 56 7.59 11.47 14.03
N GLY A 57 8.03 11.82 15.24
CA GLY A 57 8.17 10.92 16.39
C GLY A 57 6.90 10.75 17.23
N GLY A 58 5.77 11.34 16.81
CA GLY A 58 4.55 11.46 17.61
C GLY A 58 4.16 12.93 17.74
N GLN A 59 2.92 13.18 18.17
CA GLN A 59 2.35 14.53 18.19
C GLN A 59 1.62 14.80 19.50
N PHE A 60 1.74 16.02 20.02
CA PHE A 60 0.80 16.54 21.01
C PHE A 60 -0.30 17.29 20.28
N TRP A 61 -1.55 16.88 20.52
CA TRP A 61 -2.72 17.56 20.00
C TRP A 61 -3.37 18.35 21.12
N GLN A 62 -3.86 19.54 20.78
CA GLN A 62 -4.80 20.23 21.66
C GLN A 62 -6.08 19.37 21.80
N LYS A 63 -6.70 19.36 22.98
CA LYS A 63 -7.80 18.45 23.36
C LYS A 63 -9.02 18.48 22.43
N ASP A 64 -9.33 19.64 21.86
CA ASP A 64 -10.48 19.91 21.00
C ASP A 64 -10.14 19.71 19.51
N TYR A 65 -8.87 19.43 19.19
CA TYR A 65 -8.44 19.17 17.82
C TYR A 65 -8.99 17.85 17.28
N ASP A 66 -9.91 17.98 16.32
CA ASP A 66 -10.39 16.88 15.50
C ASP A 66 -10.13 17.17 14.00
N PRO A 67 -9.25 16.39 13.34
CA PRO A 67 -9.00 16.52 11.89
C PRO A 67 -10.24 16.31 11.01
N PHE A 68 -11.29 15.65 11.52
CA PHE A 68 -12.52 15.34 10.78
C PHE A 68 -13.62 16.38 10.97
N ASP A 69 -13.47 17.30 11.93
CA ASP A 69 -14.40 18.40 12.16
C ASP A 69 -13.72 19.74 11.91
N SER A 70 -13.93 20.30 10.72
CA SER A 70 -13.40 21.61 10.33
C SER A 70 -13.89 22.76 11.21
N PHE A 71 -15.03 22.61 11.90
CA PHE A 71 -15.54 23.65 12.80
C PHE A 71 -14.84 23.64 14.17
N SER A 72 -14.25 22.50 14.55
CA SER A 72 -13.45 22.40 15.77
C SER A 72 -12.21 23.29 15.71
N LEU A 73 -11.64 23.48 14.50
CA LEU A 73 -10.36 24.19 14.28
C LEU A 73 -10.32 25.60 14.88
N GLU A 74 -11.45 26.29 14.97
CA GLU A 74 -11.53 27.62 15.59
C GLU A 74 -11.23 27.62 17.10
N ARG A 75 -11.35 26.46 17.76
CA ARG A 75 -11.12 26.27 19.21
C ARG A 75 -9.93 25.37 19.51
N SER A 76 -9.39 24.72 18.47
CA SER A 76 -8.31 23.73 18.56
C SER A 76 -6.94 24.40 18.65
N HIS A 77 -6.77 25.36 19.56
CA HIS A 77 -5.49 26.02 19.79
C HIS A 77 -5.33 26.39 21.27
N SER A 78 -4.10 26.35 21.75
CA SER A 78 -3.77 26.71 23.13
C SER A 78 -2.33 27.18 23.22
N GLU A 79 -1.99 27.86 24.31
CA GLU A 79 -0.61 28.24 24.60
C GLU A 79 0.27 26.99 24.73
N ILE A 80 1.50 27.09 24.21
CA ILE A 80 2.47 26.02 24.26
C ILE A 80 3.03 25.92 25.69
N PRO A 81 2.95 24.76 26.36
CA PRO A 81 3.51 24.61 27.69
C PRO A 81 5.03 24.77 27.70
N ALA A 82 5.59 25.34 28.76
CA ALA A 82 7.03 25.63 28.87
C ALA A 82 7.94 24.43 28.59
N GLY A 83 7.53 23.22 28.98
CA GLY A 83 8.27 21.99 28.68
C GLY A 83 8.34 21.67 27.19
N LEU A 84 7.23 21.84 26.45
CA LEU A 84 7.21 21.64 25.00
C LEU A 84 7.90 22.79 24.26
N GLU A 85 7.78 24.01 24.78
CA GLU A 85 8.47 25.17 24.24
C GLU A 85 10.00 25.01 24.31
N GLN A 86 10.51 24.42 25.40
CA GLN A 86 11.93 24.08 25.51
C GLN A 86 12.35 23.03 24.46
N GLU A 87 11.54 22.01 24.20
CA GLU A 87 11.82 21.04 23.14
C GLU A 87 11.80 21.67 21.74
N ILE A 88 10.92 22.65 21.49
CA ILE A 88 10.92 23.41 20.23
C ILE A 88 12.22 24.21 20.09
N ARG A 89 12.63 24.94 21.14
CA ARG A 89 13.90 25.69 21.15
C ARG A 89 15.13 24.80 20.97
N ASN A 90 15.09 23.58 21.48
CA ASN A 90 16.15 22.57 21.31
C ASN A 90 16.13 21.93 19.91
N GLY A 91 15.15 22.24 19.06
CA GLY A 91 14.97 21.62 17.75
C GLY A 91 14.49 20.17 17.81
N ASN A 92 13.88 19.75 18.92
CA ASN A 92 13.31 18.42 19.12
C ASN A 92 11.80 18.38 18.85
N ALA A 93 11.15 19.54 18.70
CA ALA A 93 9.74 19.63 18.36
C ALA A 93 9.48 20.79 17.40
N SER A 94 8.36 20.76 16.69
CA SER A 94 7.89 21.85 15.83
C SER A 94 6.40 22.08 16.05
N ALA A 95 6.03 23.35 16.23
CA ALA A 95 4.64 23.75 16.41
C ALA A 95 3.96 23.99 15.06
N VAL A 96 2.70 23.58 14.97
CA VAL A 96 1.83 23.80 13.83
C VAL A 96 0.53 24.40 14.31
N LEU A 97 0.12 25.50 13.67
CA LEU A 97 -1.17 26.13 13.89
C LEU A 97 -2.07 25.85 12.68
N ILE A 98 -3.30 25.40 12.91
CA ILE A 98 -4.22 25.04 11.83
C ILE A 98 -5.47 25.92 11.93
N VAL A 99 -5.79 26.62 10.83
CA VAL A 99 -6.92 27.55 10.77
C VAL A 99 -7.76 27.24 9.53
N ALA A 100 -9.08 27.17 9.69
CA ALA A 100 -10.00 27.05 8.57
C ALA A 100 -10.06 28.37 7.78
N ALA A 101 -9.97 28.27 6.45
CA ALA A 101 -10.08 29.41 5.55
C ALA A 101 -10.81 29.03 4.25
N SER A 102 -11.17 30.04 3.48
CA SER A 102 -11.69 29.89 2.12
C SER A 102 -10.80 30.65 1.16
N ILE A 103 -10.40 30.01 0.06
CA ILE A 103 -9.71 30.66 -1.05
C ILE A 103 -10.65 30.83 -2.23
N PHE A 104 -10.32 31.78 -3.11
CA PHE A 104 -11.14 32.09 -4.29
C PHE A 104 -10.36 31.98 -5.62
N PRO A 105 -9.79 30.80 -5.94
CA PRO A 105 -9.16 30.60 -7.24
C PRO A 105 -10.19 30.83 -8.36
N ARG A 106 -9.89 31.76 -9.27
CA ARG A 106 -10.78 32.14 -10.39
C ARG A 106 -12.22 32.49 -9.94
N ASN A 107 -12.36 33.14 -8.78
CA ASN A 107 -13.64 33.54 -8.18
C ASN A 107 -14.55 32.39 -7.71
N LEU A 108 -14.03 31.17 -7.59
CA LEU A 108 -14.76 30.03 -7.02
C LEU A 108 -14.31 29.78 -5.58
N SER A 109 -15.24 29.88 -4.64
CA SER A 109 -14.96 29.61 -3.22
C SER A 109 -14.59 28.15 -3.02
N GLN A 110 -13.45 27.89 -2.39
CA GLN A 110 -13.02 26.57 -1.96
C GLN A 110 -12.51 26.61 -0.53
N SER A 111 -12.99 25.70 0.31
CA SER A 111 -12.52 25.56 1.68
C SER A 111 -11.13 24.94 1.73
N VAL A 112 -10.25 25.52 2.54
CA VAL A 112 -8.88 25.06 2.77
C VAL A 112 -8.51 25.18 4.24
N SER A 113 -7.48 24.45 4.66
CA SER A 113 -6.82 24.64 5.95
C SER A 113 -5.51 25.39 5.74
N LEU A 114 -5.38 26.56 6.37
CA LEU A 114 -4.09 27.25 6.49
C LEU A 114 -3.29 26.57 7.60
N LYS A 115 -2.10 26.08 7.26
CA LYS A 115 -1.17 25.46 8.19
C LYS A 115 0.02 26.37 8.40
N GLY A 116 0.08 26.99 9.58
CA GLY A 116 1.24 27.74 10.04
C GLY A 116 2.32 26.77 10.48
N ILE A 117 3.48 26.81 9.83
CA ILE A 117 4.64 25.98 10.18
C ILE A 117 5.88 26.86 10.28
N ASP A 118 6.77 26.52 11.21
CA ASP A 118 8.08 27.17 11.33
C ASP A 118 8.93 26.82 10.08
N PRO A 119 9.33 27.79 9.25
CA PRO A 119 10.15 27.53 8.06
C PRO A 119 11.52 26.91 8.35
N ASP A 120 12.06 27.11 9.56
CA ASP A 120 13.39 26.61 9.95
C ASP A 120 13.36 25.22 10.59
N GLN A 121 12.16 24.63 10.73
CA GLN A 121 11.99 23.30 11.31
C GLN A 121 12.68 22.21 10.48
N LYS A 122 13.21 21.19 11.17
CA LYS A 122 13.86 20.00 10.55
C LYS A 122 13.24 18.68 11.01
N ILE A 123 12.01 18.74 11.51
CA ILE A 123 11.30 17.60 12.11
C ILE A 123 10.58 16.79 11.04
N VAL A 124 9.79 17.48 10.22
CA VAL A 124 9.08 16.89 9.09
C VAL A 124 9.82 17.19 7.79
N ASN A 125 9.86 16.20 6.89
CA ASN A 125 10.49 16.29 5.59
C ASN A 125 9.56 17.02 4.62
N LEU A 126 9.48 18.34 4.78
CA LEU A 126 8.78 19.27 3.89
C LEU A 126 9.72 20.45 3.58
N PRO A 127 9.84 20.88 2.32
CA PRO A 127 10.73 21.98 1.91
C PRO A 127 10.11 23.34 2.26
N VAL A 128 9.85 23.59 3.55
CA VAL A 128 9.17 24.80 4.05
C VAL A 128 10.12 25.99 4.23
N SER A 129 11.44 25.79 4.14
CA SER A 129 12.44 26.85 4.25
C SER A 129 12.30 27.94 3.18
N ILE A 130 11.70 27.60 2.03
CA ILE A 130 11.39 28.56 0.97
C ILE A 130 10.39 29.65 1.43
N LEU A 131 9.61 29.38 2.48
CA LEU A 131 8.66 30.35 3.04
C LEU A 131 9.35 31.54 3.72
N ASN A 132 10.65 31.46 4.00
CA ASN A 132 11.46 32.58 4.50
C ASN A 132 11.86 33.57 3.39
N GLU A 133 11.71 33.22 2.11
CA GLU A 133 12.02 34.12 1.01
C GLU A 133 10.90 35.17 0.88
N GLU A 134 11.00 36.24 1.67
CA GLU A 134 10.06 37.36 1.69
C GLU A 134 10.20 38.27 0.44
N PRO A 135 9.16 38.43 -0.39
CA PRO A 135 9.18 39.40 -1.49
C PRO A 135 8.60 40.77 -1.10
N ASP A 136 7.69 40.85 -0.12
CA ASP A 136 6.96 42.06 0.28
C ASP A 136 6.25 41.88 1.64
N ALA A 137 6.25 42.92 2.49
CA ALA A 137 5.66 42.85 3.86
C ALA A 137 4.13 42.59 3.88
N ASN A 138 3.43 42.96 2.80
CA ASN A 138 1.97 42.87 2.69
C ASN A 138 1.47 41.58 2.02
N VAL A 139 2.35 40.69 1.58
CA VAL A 139 1.98 39.47 0.87
C VAL A 139 2.24 38.26 1.78
N ILE A 140 1.30 37.32 1.82
CA ILE A 140 1.46 36.09 2.61
C ILE A 140 2.13 35.04 1.70
N PRO A 141 3.37 34.59 1.98
CA PRO A 141 3.97 33.51 1.22
C PRO A 141 3.25 32.20 1.54
N GLY A 142 2.86 31.47 0.49
CA GLY A 142 2.15 30.20 0.59
C GLY A 142 2.80 29.10 -0.23
N LEU A 143 2.89 27.91 0.37
CA LEU A 143 3.32 26.68 -0.27
C LEU A 143 2.10 25.80 -0.50
N ILE A 144 2.00 25.16 -1.66
CA ILE A 144 0.92 24.22 -1.98
C ILE A 144 1.48 22.93 -2.56
N GLY A 145 0.74 21.83 -2.42
CA GLY A 145 1.09 20.57 -3.05
C GLY A 145 0.67 20.49 -4.52
N SER A 146 1.24 19.55 -5.26
CA SER A 146 0.95 19.34 -6.68
C SER A 146 -0.50 18.99 -6.97
N ARG A 147 -1.21 18.28 -6.07
CA ARG A 147 -2.65 18.02 -6.26
C ARG A 147 -3.49 19.27 -6.02
N MET A 148 -3.11 20.09 -5.04
CA MET A 148 -3.75 21.39 -4.83
C MET A 148 -3.59 22.29 -6.07
N SER A 149 -2.37 22.39 -6.61
CA SER A 149 -2.07 23.07 -7.87
C SER A 149 -2.92 22.56 -9.04
N ASN A 150 -2.97 21.24 -9.27
CA ASN A 150 -3.75 20.64 -10.35
C ASN A 150 -5.26 20.87 -10.21
N SER A 151 -5.79 20.88 -8.98
CA SER A 151 -7.24 21.05 -8.72
C SER A 151 -7.72 22.50 -8.79
N THR A 152 -6.85 23.46 -8.46
CA THR A 152 -7.17 24.89 -8.44
C THR A 152 -6.66 25.65 -9.66
N GLY A 153 -5.70 25.05 -10.37
CA GLY A 153 -4.96 25.67 -11.47
C GLY A 153 -3.92 26.71 -11.03
N LEU A 154 -3.65 26.82 -9.73
CA LEU A 154 -2.64 27.72 -9.16
C LEU A 154 -1.23 27.19 -9.43
N ARG A 155 -0.31 28.08 -9.83
CA ARG A 155 1.10 27.79 -10.08
C ARG A 155 1.99 28.65 -9.20
N ALA A 156 3.28 28.30 -9.11
CA ALA A 156 4.27 29.14 -8.47
C ALA A 156 4.29 30.53 -9.15
N GLY A 157 4.22 31.58 -8.34
CA GLY A 157 4.11 32.98 -8.76
C GLY A 157 2.68 33.54 -8.74
N ASP A 158 1.65 32.69 -8.69
CA ASP A 158 0.25 33.15 -8.69
C ASP A 158 -0.17 33.73 -7.33
N TYR A 159 -1.16 34.61 -7.35
CA TYR A 159 -1.81 35.16 -6.17
C TYR A 159 -3.22 34.57 -6.02
N VAL A 160 -3.60 34.26 -4.78
CA VAL A 160 -4.94 33.80 -4.46
C VAL A 160 -5.45 34.53 -3.21
N SER A 161 -6.62 35.14 -3.32
CA SER A 161 -7.28 35.76 -2.18
C SER A 161 -7.81 34.68 -1.24
N ALA A 162 -7.47 34.82 0.03
CA ALA A 162 -7.92 33.97 1.12
C ALA A 162 -8.74 34.79 2.13
N ARG A 163 -9.75 34.15 2.70
CA ARG A 163 -10.58 34.68 3.78
C ARG A 163 -10.52 33.73 4.96
N TRP A 164 -10.20 34.23 6.13
CA TRP A 164 -10.15 33.47 7.38
C TRP A 164 -10.95 34.19 8.46
N ARG A 165 -11.13 33.53 9.60
CA ARG A 165 -11.75 34.11 10.77
C ARG A 165 -10.69 34.28 11.86
N ASN A 166 -10.66 35.45 12.49
CA ASN A 166 -9.80 35.71 13.64
C ASN A 166 -10.45 35.23 14.95
N ILE A 167 -9.72 35.26 16.06
CA ILE A 167 -10.22 34.82 17.37
C ILE A 167 -11.48 35.58 17.84
N ASN A 168 -11.67 36.81 17.37
CA ASN A 168 -12.84 37.63 17.70
C ASN A 168 -14.07 37.31 16.83
N GLY A 169 -14.00 36.28 15.98
CA GLY A 169 -15.09 35.87 15.09
C GLY A 169 -15.28 36.77 13.87
N THR A 170 -14.40 37.76 13.68
CA THR A 170 -14.44 38.67 12.53
C THR A 170 -13.74 38.01 11.35
N PHE A 171 -14.26 38.26 10.15
CA PHE A 171 -13.65 37.76 8.92
C PHE A 171 -12.62 38.75 8.40
N ASP A 172 -11.39 38.28 8.23
CA ASP A 172 -10.31 39.00 7.59
C ASP A 172 -9.99 38.36 6.23
N ALA A 173 -9.35 39.14 5.36
CA ALA A 173 -8.96 38.69 4.03
C ALA A 173 -7.58 39.23 3.65
N GLY A 174 -6.90 38.50 2.79
CA GLY A 174 -5.56 38.84 2.30
C GLY A 174 -5.14 37.94 1.17
N ASP A 175 -4.14 38.39 0.42
CA ASP A 175 -3.64 37.66 -0.74
C ASP A 175 -2.44 36.78 -0.36
N ILE A 176 -2.54 35.51 -0.74
CA ILE A 176 -1.47 34.51 -0.61
C ILE A 176 -0.76 34.39 -1.95
N LYS A 177 0.55 34.62 -1.96
CA LYS A 177 1.40 34.36 -3.13
C LYS A 177 1.94 32.95 -3.04
N ILE A 178 1.69 32.15 -4.07
CA ILE A 178 2.21 30.79 -4.15
C ILE A 178 3.70 30.85 -4.47
N VAL A 179 4.56 30.64 -3.49
CA VAL A 179 6.02 30.71 -3.70
C VAL A 179 6.53 29.48 -4.43
N GLN A 180 5.96 28.31 -4.12
CA GLN A 180 6.36 27.05 -4.72
C GLN A 180 5.22 26.03 -4.70
N VAL A 181 5.26 25.11 -5.66
CA VAL A 181 4.43 23.91 -5.70
C VAL A 181 5.33 22.71 -5.39
N ILE A 182 4.94 21.88 -4.44
CA ILE A 182 5.76 20.75 -3.96
C ILE A 182 5.08 19.41 -4.22
N ASP A 183 5.90 18.41 -4.54
CA ASP A 183 5.45 17.04 -4.68
C ASP A 183 5.38 16.36 -3.32
N ILE A 184 4.16 16.23 -2.80
CA ILE A 184 3.90 15.54 -1.53
C ILE A 184 3.41 14.11 -1.83
N PRO A 185 4.12 13.09 -1.32
CA PRO A 185 3.77 11.68 -1.59
C PRO A 185 2.41 11.26 -1.01
N LEU A 186 1.79 12.08 -0.17
CA LEU A 186 0.59 11.75 0.60
C LEU A 186 -0.61 12.61 0.19
N PRO A 187 -1.68 12.02 -0.38
CA PRO A 187 -2.88 12.76 -0.76
C PRO A 187 -3.60 13.45 0.41
N SER A 188 -3.54 12.86 1.61
CA SER A 188 -4.19 13.32 2.84
C SER A 188 -3.71 14.69 3.30
N ILE A 189 -2.47 15.04 2.99
CA ILE A 189 -1.87 16.31 3.40
C ILE A 189 -1.70 17.30 2.24
N ASP A 190 -1.99 16.93 0.99
CA ASP A 190 -1.81 17.79 -0.18
C ASP A 190 -3.09 18.59 -0.52
N LYS A 191 -4.23 17.91 -0.67
CA LYS A 191 -5.45 18.56 -1.14
C LYS A 191 -6.10 19.40 -0.03
N GLY A 192 -6.40 20.67 -0.34
CA GLY A 192 -7.11 21.56 0.58
C GLY A 192 -6.24 22.13 1.70
N GLN A 193 -4.92 22.08 1.57
CA GLN A 193 -3.97 22.64 2.54
C GLN A 193 -3.08 23.67 1.87
N ILE A 194 -2.76 24.74 2.61
CA ILE A 194 -1.79 25.76 2.23
C ILE A 194 -0.88 25.98 3.43
N TRP A 195 0.44 25.82 3.25
CA TRP A 195 1.39 26.11 4.32
C TRP A 195 1.87 27.55 4.22
N ILE A 196 1.90 28.24 5.36
CA ILE A 196 2.40 29.61 5.49
C ILE A 196 3.29 29.70 6.73
N PRO A 197 4.13 30.74 6.89
CA PRO A 197 4.94 30.91 8.09
C PRO A 197 4.09 30.95 9.37
N LEU A 198 4.49 30.20 10.40
CA LEU A 198 3.77 30.09 11.67
C LEU A 198 3.49 31.46 12.31
N GLU A 199 4.52 32.31 12.41
CA GLU A 199 4.40 33.64 13.03
C GLU A 199 3.48 34.58 12.24
N LYS A 200 3.49 34.46 10.90
CA LYS A 200 2.56 35.20 10.04
C LYS A 200 1.12 34.77 10.31
N LEU A 201 0.85 33.46 10.37
CA LEU A 201 -0.49 32.95 10.69
C LEU A 201 -0.95 33.40 12.08
N ARG A 202 -0.11 33.27 13.10
CA ARG A 202 -0.40 33.72 14.48
C ARG A 202 -0.80 35.20 14.53
N THR A 203 -0.11 36.03 13.76
CA THR A 203 -0.40 37.47 13.66
C THR A 203 -1.72 37.71 12.91
N MET A 204 -1.99 36.98 11.83
CA MET A 204 -3.23 37.08 11.04
C MET A 204 -4.48 36.73 11.84
N VAL A 205 -4.40 35.77 12.77
CA VAL A 205 -5.54 35.35 13.61
C VAL A 205 -5.51 35.92 15.04
N GLN A 206 -4.50 36.72 15.37
CA GLN A 206 -4.32 37.40 16.67
C GLN A 206 -4.16 36.44 17.87
N ILE A 207 -3.42 35.34 17.68
CA ILE A 207 -3.15 34.33 18.74
C ILE A 207 -1.64 34.02 18.86
N PRO A 208 -0.82 34.97 19.37
CA PRO A 208 0.61 34.75 19.54
C PRO A 208 0.89 33.63 20.54
N GLY A 209 1.96 32.85 20.29
CA GLY A 209 2.40 31.78 21.20
C GLY A 209 1.50 30.52 21.24
N GLN A 210 0.42 30.48 20.47
CA GLN A 210 -0.50 29.35 20.44
C GLN A 210 -0.23 28.39 19.27
N ALA A 211 -0.62 27.13 19.45
CA ALA A 211 -0.52 26.10 18.41
C ALA A 211 -1.67 25.09 18.54
N THR A 212 -1.90 24.32 17.48
CA THR A 212 -2.90 23.24 17.41
C THR A 212 -2.26 21.87 17.62
N VAL A 213 -1.11 21.67 16.97
CA VAL A 213 -0.34 20.43 17.00
C VAL A 213 1.12 20.75 17.28
N ILE A 214 1.78 19.92 18.07
CA ILE A 214 3.24 19.95 18.25
C ILE A 214 3.80 18.60 17.85
N THR A 215 4.58 18.58 16.77
CA THR A 215 5.18 17.36 16.22
C THR A 215 6.58 17.17 16.80
N LEU A 216 6.85 15.98 17.32
CA LEU A 216 8.15 15.62 17.89
C LEU A 216 9.11 15.10 16.81
N ARG A 217 10.42 15.29 17.03
CA ARG A 217 11.48 14.58 16.33
C ARG A 217 11.35 13.08 16.55
N LYS A 218 11.75 12.29 15.56
CA LYS A 218 11.86 10.83 15.72
C LYS A 218 12.91 10.47 16.78
N ASN A 219 12.68 9.35 17.48
CA ASN A 219 13.63 8.75 18.43
C ASN A 219 14.05 9.63 19.61
N ILE A 220 13.14 10.47 20.13
CA ILE A 220 13.40 11.20 21.38
C ILE A 220 13.42 10.21 22.56
N SER A 221 14.46 10.29 23.39
CA SER A 221 14.69 9.36 24.51
C SER A 221 13.68 9.49 25.65
N ARG A 222 13.07 10.67 25.82
CA ARG A 222 12.06 10.93 26.83
C ARG A 222 10.93 11.77 26.24
N ILE A 223 9.75 11.18 26.14
CA ILE A 223 8.54 11.92 25.77
C ILE A 223 8.20 12.83 26.96
N PRO A 224 8.11 14.17 26.77
CA PRO A 224 7.72 15.07 27.84
C PRO A 224 6.29 14.75 28.32
N ALA A 225 6.00 14.99 29.60
CA ALA A 225 4.62 14.84 30.07
C ALA A 225 3.76 15.91 29.40
N GLY A 226 2.64 15.50 28.79
CA GLY A 226 1.61 16.44 28.36
C GLY A 226 1.12 17.25 29.56
N SER A 227 0.81 18.53 29.35
CA SER A 227 0.32 19.40 30.41
C SER A 227 -0.88 20.20 29.92
N GLY A 228 -1.86 20.39 30.81
CA GLY A 228 -3.11 21.09 30.51
C GLY A 228 -3.90 20.39 29.40
N ASP A 229 -4.19 21.14 28.34
CA ASP A 229 -5.04 20.73 27.22
C ASP A 229 -4.30 19.93 26.12
N TRP A 230 -3.06 19.49 26.37
CA TRP A 230 -2.22 18.82 25.37
C TRP A 230 -2.14 17.30 25.58
N ILE A 231 -2.64 16.55 24.62
CA ILE A 231 -2.72 15.08 24.65
C ILE A 231 -1.69 14.49 23.68
N PHE A 232 -0.80 13.64 24.19
CA PHE A 232 0.15 12.91 23.35
C PHE A 232 -0.56 11.81 22.55
N ARG A 233 -0.29 11.79 21.24
CA ARG A 233 -0.73 10.76 20.29
C ARG A 233 0.52 10.07 19.74
N ASP A 234 0.57 8.76 19.95
CA ASP A 234 1.65 7.91 19.44
C ASP A 234 1.40 7.53 17.96
N HIS A 235 2.34 6.82 17.35
CA HIS A 235 2.20 6.32 15.99
C HIS A 235 1.00 5.38 15.81
N ASN A 236 0.59 4.64 16.85
CA ASN A 236 -0.55 3.72 16.73
C ASN A 236 -1.85 4.49 16.54
N TYR A 237 -2.03 5.60 17.26
CA TYR A 237 -3.17 6.49 17.11
C TYR A 237 -3.10 7.26 15.79
N LEU A 238 -1.96 7.90 15.50
CA LEU A 238 -1.81 8.79 14.35
C LEU A 238 -1.86 8.05 12.99
N LEU A 239 -1.39 6.80 12.95
CA LEU A 239 -1.42 5.98 11.74
C LEU A 239 -2.64 5.05 11.68
N LYS A 240 -3.60 5.16 12.61
CA LYS A 240 -4.74 4.24 12.69
C LYS A 240 -5.52 4.21 11.38
N ASP A 241 -5.95 5.37 10.87
CA ASP A 241 -6.73 5.44 9.64
C ASP A 241 -5.94 4.95 8.42
N LEU A 242 -4.63 5.22 8.40
CA LEU A 242 -3.75 4.70 7.36
C LEU A 242 -3.67 3.16 7.43
N ASN A 243 -3.43 2.60 8.62
CA ASN A 243 -3.35 1.16 8.85
C ASN A 243 -4.69 0.47 8.55
N ASP A 244 -5.82 1.10 8.87
CA ASP A 244 -7.16 0.60 8.55
C ASP A 244 -7.40 0.64 7.03
N ASN A 245 -6.96 1.69 6.34
CA ASN A 245 -7.01 1.78 4.89
C ASN A 245 -6.13 0.73 4.20
N ILE A 246 -4.90 0.50 4.69
CA ILE A 246 -4.02 -0.57 4.24
C ILE A 246 -4.70 -1.92 4.50
N SER A 247 -5.19 -2.17 5.70
CA SER A 247 -5.86 -3.44 6.05
C SER A 247 -7.10 -3.72 5.18
N ARG A 248 -7.92 -2.70 4.87
CA ARG A 248 -9.03 -2.83 3.92
C ARG A 248 -8.54 -3.14 2.50
N LYS A 249 -7.46 -2.50 2.07
CA LYS A 249 -6.86 -2.76 0.75
C LYS A 249 -6.28 -4.18 0.64
N ARG A 250 -5.87 -4.82 1.74
CA ARG A 250 -5.44 -6.24 1.74
C ARG A 250 -6.55 -7.19 1.29
N LEU A 251 -7.83 -6.87 1.53
CA LEU A 251 -8.94 -7.67 1.01
C LEU A 251 -8.93 -7.74 -0.52
N TYR A 252 -8.60 -6.63 -1.19
CA TYR A 252 -8.46 -6.60 -2.64
C TYR A 252 -7.25 -7.41 -3.11
N SER A 253 -6.11 -7.34 -2.40
CA SER A 253 -4.94 -8.17 -2.70
C SER A 253 -5.27 -9.66 -2.59
N ASN A 254 -5.90 -10.08 -1.49
CA ASN A 254 -6.31 -11.46 -1.26
C ASN A 254 -7.29 -11.97 -2.33
N PHE A 255 -8.16 -11.09 -2.83
CA PHE A 255 -9.05 -11.42 -3.94
C PHE A 255 -8.27 -11.68 -5.23
N ILE A 256 -7.33 -10.80 -5.60
CA ILE A 256 -6.47 -10.98 -6.78
C ILE A 256 -5.61 -12.23 -6.64
N PHE A 257 -5.01 -12.45 -5.47
CA PHE A 257 -4.27 -13.68 -5.12
C PHE A 257 -5.11 -14.93 -5.40
N SER A 258 -6.33 -14.97 -4.85
CA SER A 258 -7.24 -16.11 -4.97
C SER A 258 -7.67 -16.33 -6.42
N LEU A 259 -7.88 -15.26 -7.18
CA LEU A 259 -8.23 -15.31 -8.60
C LEU A 259 -7.08 -15.88 -9.43
N LEU A 260 -5.85 -15.38 -9.26
CA LEU A 260 -4.68 -15.86 -9.99
C LEU A 260 -4.37 -17.32 -9.65
N LEU A 261 -4.42 -17.67 -8.36
CA LEU A 261 -4.25 -19.04 -7.91
C LEU A 261 -5.35 -19.93 -8.48
N GLY A 262 -6.62 -19.52 -8.41
CA GLY A 262 -7.75 -20.25 -8.96
C GLY A 262 -7.63 -20.52 -10.46
N MET A 263 -7.22 -19.52 -11.24
CA MET A 263 -6.97 -19.68 -12.68
C MET A 263 -5.86 -20.70 -12.97
N ALA A 264 -4.75 -20.62 -12.23
CA ALA A 264 -3.65 -21.57 -12.38
C ALA A 264 -4.08 -23.01 -12.02
N LEU A 265 -4.87 -23.15 -10.96
CA LEU A 265 -5.41 -24.43 -10.51
C LEU A 265 -6.44 -25.00 -11.48
N LEU A 266 -7.27 -24.18 -12.11
CA LEU A 266 -8.20 -24.63 -13.14
C LEU A 266 -7.46 -25.25 -14.34
N ALA A 267 -6.34 -24.67 -14.76
CA ALA A 267 -5.51 -25.25 -15.81
C ALA A 267 -4.97 -26.64 -15.43
N VAL A 268 -4.52 -26.81 -14.17
CA VAL A 268 -4.09 -28.12 -13.65
C VAL A 268 -5.28 -29.09 -13.59
N PHE A 269 -6.43 -28.64 -13.11
CA PHE A 269 -7.64 -29.46 -13.01
C PHE A 269 -8.04 -30.01 -14.39
N ASP A 270 -8.16 -29.15 -15.39
CA ASP A 270 -8.59 -29.52 -16.74
C ASP A 270 -7.61 -30.50 -17.38
N THR A 271 -6.31 -30.27 -17.20
CA THR A 271 -5.28 -31.17 -17.74
C THR A 271 -5.24 -32.52 -17.03
N GLN A 272 -5.50 -32.57 -15.72
CA GLN A 272 -5.62 -33.81 -14.95
C GLN A 272 -6.87 -34.62 -15.36
N VAL A 273 -8.03 -33.95 -15.49
CA VAL A 273 -9.26 -34.58 -15.99
C VAL A 273 -9.03 -35.20 -17.38
N LEU A 274 -8.41 -34.44 -18.28
CA LEU A 274 -8.10 -34.91 -19.62
C LEU A 274 -7.07 -36.06 -19.63
N SER A 275 -6.08 -36.03 -18.73
CA SER A 275 -5.09 -37.11 -18.56
C SER A 275 -5.78 -38.42 -18.17
N ILE A 276 -6.64 -38.38 -17.15
CA ILE A 276 -7.40 -39.54 -16.67
C ILE A 276 -8.31 -40.08 -17.79
N PHE A 277 -8.98 -39.18 -18.53
CA PHE A 277 -9.85 -39.57 -19.64
C PHE A 277 -9.09 -40.32 -20.74
N ARG A 278 -7.94 -39.78 -21.19
CA ARG A 278 -7.13 -40.40 -22.25
C ARG A 278 -6.48 -41.72 -21.81
N ARG A 279 -6.15 -41.86 -20.53
CA ARG A 279 -5.48 -43.05 -19.96
C ARG A 279 -6.45 -44.07 -19.39
N ARG A 280 -7.75 -43.96 -19.68
CA ARG A 280 -8.80 -44.82 -19.11
C ARG A 280 -8.57 -46.32 -19.35
N LYS A 281 -8.17 -46.70 -20.57
CA LYS A 281 -7.84 -48.11 -20.89
C LYS A 281 -6.64 -48.60 -20.08
N GLU A 282 -5.58 -47.79 -19.95
CA GLU A 282 -4.41 -48.11 -19.12
C GLU A 282 -4.80 -48.30 -17.65
N ILE A 283 -5.63 -47.41 -17.10
CA ILE A 283 -6.15 -47.50 -15.74
C ILE A 283 -6.95 -48.80 -15.54
N GLY A 284 -7.79 -49.17 -16.53
CA GLY A 284 -8.53 -50.44 -16.53
C GLY A 284 -7.62 -51.66 -16.50
N THR A 285 -6.56 -51.66 -17.32
CA THR A 285 -5.55 -52.72 -17.35
C THR A 285 -4.79 -52.81 -16.02
N LEU A 286 -4.38 -51.68 -15.44
CA LEU A 286 -3.71 -51.64 -14.14
C LEU A 286 -4.59 -52.22 -13.02
N MET A 287 -5.89 -51.91 -13.02
CA MET A 287 -6.84 -52.51 -12.07
C MET A 287 -6.99 -54.02 -12.29
N ALA A 288 -7.05 -54.47 -13.54
CA ALA A 288 -7.14 -55.90 -13.87
C ALA A 288 -5.87 -56.68 -13.46
N LEU A 289 -4.70 -56.03 -13.47
CA LEU A 289 -3.43 -56.57 -12.98
C LEU A 289 -3.27 -56.50 -11.45
N GLY A 290 -4.30 -56.08 -10.71
CA GLY A 290 -4.32 -56.09 -9.24
C GLY A 290 -3.90 -54.77 -8.57
N MET A 291 -3.71 -53.68 -9.32
CA MET A 291 -3.42 -52.38 -8.72
C MET A 291 -4.66 -51.81 -8.00
N THR A 292 -4.51 -51.43 -6.73
CA THR A 292 -5.63 -50.86 -5.97
C THR A 292 -6.03 -49.47 -6.50
N ARG A 293 -7.31 -49.10 -6.34
CA ARG A 293 -7.81 -47.77 -6.75
C ARG A 293 -7.03 -46.63 -6.08
N TRP A 294 -6.67 -46.79 -4.81
CA TRP A 294 -5.85 -45.82 -4.07
C TRP A 294 -4.43 -45.69 -4.59
N SER A 295 -3.82 -46.78 -5.07
CA SER A 295 -2.51 -46.71 -5.73
C SER A 295 -2.57 -45.92 -7.04
N ILE A 296 -3.67 -46.03 -7.79
CA ILE A 296 -3.89 -45.25 -9.02
C ILE A 296 -4.16 -43.78 -8.69
N ILE A 297 -4.97 -43.49 -7.68
CA ILE A 297 -5.19 -42.11 -7.21
C ILE A 297 -3.86 -41.48 -6.78
N GLY A 298 -3.08 -42.19 -5.97
CA GLY A 298 -1.75 -41.77 -5.53
C GLY A 298 -0.79 -41.51 -6.68
N LEU A 299 -0.88 -42.27 -7.79
CA LEU A 299 -0.09 -42.02 -9.00
C LEU A 299 -0.38 -40.63 -9.56
N PHE A 300 -1.65 -40.28 -9.80
CA PHE A 300 -2.03 -38.97 -10.34
C PHE A 300 -1.78 -37.83 -9.34
N THR A 301 -1.96 -38.06 -8.05
CA THR A 301 -1.62 -37.07 -7.01
C THR A 301 -0.11 -36.79 -6.96
N ILE A 302 0.74 -37.83 -7.08
CA ILE A 302 2.20 -37.67 -7.16
C ILE A 302 2.61 -36.97 -8.47
N GLU A 303 1.92 -37.23 -9.59
CA GLU A 303 2.13 -36.45 -10.82
C GLU A 303 1.86 -34.94 -10.58
N GLY A 304 0.74 -34.61 -9.92
CA GLY A 304 0.43 -33.25 -9.50
C GLY A 304 1.49 -32.63 -8.60
N PHE A 305 1.92 -33.36 -7.57
CA PHE A 305 3.01 -32.96 -6.68
C PHE A 305 4.29 -32.59 -7.43
N LEU A 306 4.71 -33.44 -8.38
CA LEU A 306 5.90 -33.22 -9.18
C LEU A 306 5.75 -32.01 -10.11
N LEU A 307 4.56 -31.77 -10.66
CA LEU A 307 4.25 -30.55 -11.42
C LEU A 307 4.40 -29.29 -10.56
N GLY A 308 3.92 -29.32 -9.32
CA GLY A 308 4.08 -28.23 -8.36
C GLY A 308 5.56 -27.91 -8.07
N ILE A 309 6.38 -28.94 -7.86
CA ILE A 309 7.83 -28.78 -7.66
C ILE A 309 8.49 -28.18 -8.91
N LEU A 310 8.18 -28.71 -10.09
CA LEU A 310 8.74 -28.19 -11.34
C LEU A 310 8.34 -26.74 -11.60
N ALA A 311 7.09 -26.38 -11.31
CA ALA A 311 6.60 -25.01 -11.42
C ALA A 311 7.30 -24.05 -10.45
N PHE A 312 7.49 -24.48 -9.19
CA PHE A 312 8.24 -23.69 -8.20
C PHE A 312 9.69 -23.49 -8.63
N ILE A 313 10.38 -24.56 -9.07
CA ILE A 313 11.76 -24.48 -9.55
C ILE A 313 11.85 -23.57 -10.77
N ALA A 314 11.00 -23.79 -11.78
CA ALA A 314 10.99 -22.97 -12.99
C ALA A 314 10.71 -21.49 -12.66
N GLY A 315 9.66 -21.24 -11.86
CA GLY A 315 9.30 -19.91 -11.38
C GLY A 315 10.40 -19.25 -10.57
N SER A 316 11.20 -20.03 -9.84
CA SER A 316 12.36 -19.50 -9.11
C SER A 316 13.51 -19.12 -10.00
N ILE A 317 13.82 -19.94 -10.99
CA ILE A 317 14.94 -19.71 -11.91
C ILE A 317 14.78 -18.38 -12.65
N TYR A 318 13.60 -18.10 -13.24
CA TYR A 318 13.40 -16.85 -13.97
C TYR A 318 12.76 -15.74 -13.11
N GLY A 319 11.92 -16.09 -12.14
CA GLY A 319 11.18 -15.12 -11.34
C GLY A 319 12.06 -14.41 -10.34
N TYR A 320 12.98 -15.10 -9.65
CA TYR A 320 13.85 -14.45 -8.68
C TYR A 320 14.71 -13.32 -9.29
N PRO A 321 15.41 -13.52 -10.43
CA PRO A 321 16.14 -12.43 -11.10
C PRO A 321 15.24 -11.24 -11.49
N ILE A 322 14.04 -11.51 -12.02
CA ILE A 322 13.09 -10.45 -12.41
C ILE A 322 12.64 -9.66 -11.19
N LEU A 323 12.20 -10.35 -10.14
CA LEU A 323 11.72 -9.73 -8.91
C LEU A 323 12.85 -8.94 -8.23
N ALA A 324 14.07 -9.50 -8.16
CA ALA A 324 15.23 -8.80 -7.60
C ALA A 324 15.58 -7.54 -8.40
N TYR A 325 15.53 -7.59 -9.73
CA TYR A 325 15.73 -6.41 -10.58
C TYR A 325 14.66 -5.34 -10.29
N LEU A 326 13.38 -5.72 -10.23
CA LEU A 326 12.28 -4.81 -9.92
C LEU A 326 12.38 -4.20 -8.51
N ALA A 327 12.88 -4.95 -7.53
CA ALA A 327 13.06 -4.44 -6.17
C ALA A 327 14.16 -3.38 -6.07
N ASN A 328 15.20 -3.47 -6.90
CA ASN A 328 16.33 -2.54 -6.88
C ASN A 328 16.07 -1.28 -7.72
N GLU A 329 15.59 -1.45 -8.96
CA GLU A 329 15.31 -0.32 -9.87
C GLU A 329 14.01 0.41 -9.51
N GLY A 330 13.09 -0.30 -8.85
CA GLY A 330 11.74 0.16 -8.63
C GLY A 330 10.88 0.12 -9.89
N LEU A 331 9.59 0.30 -9.70
CA LEU A 331 8.58 0.37 -10.74
C LEU A 331 8.11 1.81 -10.89
N VAL A 332 8.43 2.42 -12.02
CA VAL A 332 7.91 3.74 -12.39
C VAL A 332 6.45 3.59 -12.79
N LEU A 333 5.56 4.25 -12.06
CA LEU A 333 4.13 4.25 -12.42
C LEU A 333 3.90 5.26 -13.56
N PRO A 334 3.20 4.86 -14.64
CA PRO A 334 2.84 5.79 -15.71
C PRO A 334 2.04 6.98 -15.16
N SER A 335 2.36 8.20 -15.61
CA SER A 335 1.75 9.47 -15.18
C SER A 335 0.22 9.54 -15.36
N MET A 336 -0.39 8.64 -16.12
CA MET A 336 -1.86 8.53 -16.18
C MET A 336 -2.51 8.11 -14.85
N ILE A 337 -1.75 7.50 -13.93
CA ILE A 337 -2.22 7.11 -12.59
C ILE A 337 -2.25 8.31 -11.62
N GLU A 338 -1.62 9.45 -11.95
CA GLU A 338 -1.65 10.70 -11.16
C GLU A 338 -3.06 11.20 -10.86
N ARG A 339 -4.03 10.88 -11.72
CA ARG A 339 -5.45 11.26 -11.57
C ARG A 339 -6.23 10.37 -10.61
N THR A 340 -5.63 9.29 -10.11
CA THR A 340 -6.27 8.37 -9.16
C THR A 340 -5.76 8.65 -7.74
N GLN A 341 -6.54 8.24 -6.72
CA GLN A 341 -6.11 8.28 -5.31
C GLN A 341 -4.88 7.40 -5.00
N PHE A 342 -4.29 6.73 -6.01
CA PHE A 342 -3.13 5.84 -5.91
C PHE A 342 -1.82 6.49 -6.35
N ALA A 343 -1.79 7.80 -6.59
CA ALA A 343 -0.56 8.54 -6.90
C ALA A 343 0.37 8.60 -5.67
N ILE A 344 0.90 7.46 -5.26
CA ILE A 344 1.91 7.31 -4.23
C ILE A 344 3.21 7.13 -4.99
N LEU A 345 4.17 8.05 -4.79
CA LEU A 345 5.58 7.98 -5.21
C LEU A 345 5.83 7.63 -6.69
N LEU A 346 6.61 8.46 -7.39
CA LEU A 346 6.93 8.27 -8.81
C LEU A 346 7.63 6.92 -9.10
N VAL A 347 8.24 6.32 -8.07
CA VAL A 347 8.91 5.01 -8.12
C VAL A 347 8.49 4.20 -6.91
N LEU A 348 7.88 3.04 -7.15
CA LEU A 348 7.54 2.07 -6.10
C LEU A 348 8.61 1.00 -6.04
N TYR A 349 9.19 0.76 -4.86
CA TYR A 349 10.09 -0.37 -4.62
C TYR A 349 9.35 -1.54 -3.98
N PRO A 350 9.08 -2.64 -4.73
CA PRO A 350 8.51 -3.85 -4.17
C PRO A 350 9.44 -4.48 -3.15
N LYS A 351 8.88 -5.10 -2.11
CA LYS A 351 9.63 -5.87 -1.12
C LYS A 351 9.31 -7.35 -1.25
N TYR A 352 10.31 -8.14 -1.62
CA TYR A 352 10.19 -9.59 -1.72
C TYR A 352 10.91 -10.25 -0.56
N GLY A 353 10.20 -10.47 0.55
CA GLY A 353 10.73 -11.22 1.68
C GLY A 353 10.84 -12.71 1.36
N LEU A 354 11.87 -13.38 1.91
CA LEU A 354 11.99 -14.85 1.87
C LEU A 354 10.71 -15.54 2.37
N GLN A 355 10.06 -14.95 3.38
CA GLN A 355 8.79 -15.44 3.91
C GLN A 355 7.68 -15.45 2.86
N LEU A 356 7.48 -14.36 2.10
CA LEU A 356 6.48 -14.26 1.04
C LEU A 356 6.71 -15.34 -0.02
N TYR A 357 7.98 -15.55 -0.39
CA TYR A 357 8.39 -16.54 -1.38
C TYR A 357 8.05 -17.97 -0.95
N ILE A 358 8.45 -18.34 0.27
CA ILE A 358 8.26 -19.69 0.82
C ILE A 358 6.77 -19.97 1.07
N VAL A 359 6.05 -19.01 1.66
CA VAL A 359 4.62 -19.17 1.97
C VAL A 359 3.80 -19.30 0.69
N THR A 360 4.04 -18.46 -0.31
CA THR A 360 3.34 -18.55 -1.60
C THR A 360 3.65 -19.87 -2.30
N GLY A 361 4.91 -20.31 -2.26
CA GLY A 361 5.33 -21.58 -2.85
C GLY A 361 4.63 -22.77 -2.18
N LEU A 362 4.55 -22.74 -0.85
CA LEU A 362 3.87 -23.77 -0.05
C LEU A 362 2.37 -23.80 -0.30
N ILE A 363 1.71 -22.65 -0.39
CA ILE A 363 0.27 -22.56 -0.71
C ILE A 363 0.00 -23.11 -2.11
N LEU A 364 0.79 -22.70 -3.11
CA LEU A 364 0.64 -23.18 -4.48
C LEU A 364 0.85 -24.70 -4.55
N PHE A 365 1.88 -25.19 -3.90
CA PHE A 365 2.19 -26.62 -3.82
C PHE A 365 1.06 -27.44 -3.19
N LEU A 366 0.57 -27.03 -2.01
CA LEU A 366 -0.56 -27.70 -1.36
C LEU A 366 -1.83 -27.66 -2.22
N SER A 367 -2.07 -26.52 -2.88
CA SER A 367 -3.23 -26.35 -3.74
C SER A 367 -3.19 -27.27 -4.96
N VAL A 368 -2.03 -27.43 -5.59
CA VAL A 368 -1.84 -28.35 -6.72
C VAL A 368 -2.08 -29.80 -6.31
N ILE A 369 -1.66 -30.20 -5.11
CA ILE A 369 -1.90 -31.55 -4.57
C ILE A 369 -3.42 -31.78 -4.42
N ILE A 370 -4.12 -30.84 -3.78
CA ILE A 370 -5.57 -30.92 -3.58
C ILE A 370 -6.29 -31.02 -4.92
N VAL A 371 -5.95 -30.13 -5.85
CA VAL A 371 -6.61 -30.06 -7.16
C VAL A 371 -6.31 -31.27 -8.03
N SER A 372 -5.12 -31.87 -7.92
CA SER A 372 -4.78 -33.11 -8.63
C SER A 372 -5.49 -34.33 -8.04
N PHE A 373 -5.79 -34.31 -6.75
CA PHE A 373 -6.55 -35.37 -6.08
C PHE A 373 -8.04 -35.36 -6.46
N LEU A 374 -8.67 -34.19 -6.59
CA LEU A 374 -10.11 -34.04 -6.87
C LEU A 374 -10.62 -34.86 -8.09
N PRO A 375 -10.03 -34.76 -9.29
CA PRO A 375 -10.48 -35.55 -10.44
C PRO A 375 -10.04 -37.01 -10.32
N ALA A 376 -8.88 -37.30 -9.73
CA ALA A 376 -8.39 -38.66 -9.52
C ALA A 376 -9.32 -39.46 -8.60
N HIS A 377 -9.93 -38.81 -7.61
CA HIS A 377 -10.88 -39.45 -6.70
C HIS A 377 -12.08 -40.08 -7.44
N LYS A 378 -12.47 -39.58 -8.62
CA LYS A 378 -13.52 -40.21 -9.45
C LYS A 378 -13.18 -41.63 -9.90
N ILE A 379 -11.90 -42.03 -9.88
CA ILE A 379 -11.44 -43.39 -10.19
C ILE A 379 -12.01 -44.42 -9.19
N THR A 380 -12.35 -44.00 -7.97
CA THR A 380 -13.01 -44.87 -6.99
C THR A 380 -14.33 -45.46 -7.48
N LYS A 381 -15.02 -44.78 -8.42
CA LYS A 381 -16.31 -45.20 -8.97
C LYS A 381 -16.19 -45.93 -10.32
N LEU A 382 -14.98 -46.08 -10.87
CA LEU A 382 -14.77 -46.74 -12.16
C LEU A 382 -14.87 -48.26 -12.05
N LYS A 383 -15.75 -48.85 -12.86
CA LYS A 383 -15.80 -50.30 -13.06
C LYS A 383 -14.69 -50.72 -14.03
N PRO A 384 -13.81 -51.68 -13.66
CA PRO A 384 -12.71 -52.12 -14.53
C PRO A 384 -13.17 -52.62 -15.90
N THR A 385 -14.32 -53.29 -15.95
CA THR A 385 -14.93 -53.78 -17.19
C THR A 385 -15.31 -52.67 -18.16
N ASP A 386 -15.76 -51.53 -17.61
CA ASP A 386 -16.22 -50.38 -18.42
C ASP A 386 -15.01 -49.58 -18.91
N ALA A 387 -13.98 -49.46 -18.07
CA ALA A 387 -12.70 -48.86 -18.43
C ALA A 387 -12.01 -49.61 -19.60
N LEU A 388 -12.04 -50.94 -19.60
CA LEU A 388 -11.50 -51.78 -20.68
C LEU A 388 -12.30 -51.63 -22.00
N LYS A 389 -13.63 -51.52 -21.90
CA LYS A 389 -14.52 -51.28 -23.06
C LYS A 389 -14.49 -49.83 -23.56
N GLY A 390 -13.86 -48.91 -22.83
CA GLY A 390 -13.80 -47.49 -23.17
C GLY A 390 -15.10 -46.71 -22.99
N LYS A 391 -16.20 -47.35 -22.55
CA LYS A 391 -17.49 -46.70 -22.31
C LYS A 391 -17.51 -46.07 -20.91
N PHE A 392 -18.00 -44.83 -20.81
CA PHE A 392 -18.54 -44.32 -19.56
C PHE A 392 -20.06 -44.46 -19.61
N SER A 393 -20.65 -44.98 -18.54
CA SER A 393 -22.01 -44.61 -18.17
C SER A 393 -21.94 -43.52 -17.13
#